data_AF-A0A2H0NG46-F1
#
_entry.id   AF-A0A2H0NG46-F1
#
_cell.length_a   1.000
_cell.length_b   1.000
_cell.length_c   1.000
_cell.angle_alpha   90.00
_cell.angle_beta   90.00
_cell.angle_gamma   90.00
#
_symmetry.space_group_name_H-M   'P 1'
#
loop_
_entity.id
_entity.type
_entity.pdbx_description
1 polymer ?
#
loop_
_entity_poly.entity_id
_entity_poly.type
_entity_poly.pdbx_seq_one_letter_code
_entity_poly.pdbx_strand_id
1 'polypeptide(L)'
;MFDLINWPFKKKLLILSVILFILVIIFIILILVKSFNPASLPEIPRPTATPFSVRPITPTTVNLSLVPTEEKIDIKGVTIKNIYRDPVEVHGNGDVVFYRNSDYQLVYLPKFSNFHITVLGSPFWDKAKEAEEQFIKSLDISKEQACWLTVEITTPQFANEEYAGKTFPLSYCMDL
;
A
#
# COMPACT_ATOMS: atom_id res chain seq x y z
N MET A 1 62.18 -5.80 -54.72
CA MET A 1 62.93 -4.61 -54.27
C MET A 1 61.91 -3.51 -54.06
N PHE A 2 61.45 -3.29 -52.83
CA PHE A 2 60.83 -2.07 -52.29
C PHE A 2 60.01 -2.44 -51.03
N ASP A 3 60.73 -2.78 -49.96
CA ASP A 3 60.17 -2.79 -48.60
C ASP A 3 61.31 -2.41 -47.67
N LEU A 4 61.54 -1.11 -47.50
CA LEU A 4 62.42 -0.54 -46.46
C LEU A 4 62.21 0.99 -46.42
N ILE A 5 60.96 1.46 -46.35
CA ILE A 5 60.66 2.87 -46.07
C ILE A 5 59.66 2.98 -44.92
N ASN A 6 60.19 3.43 -43.78
CA ASN A 6 59.51 4.13 -42.68
C ASN A 6 58.57 3.34 -41.74
N TRP A 7 59.13 2.36 -41.03
CA TRP A 7 58.53 1.75 -39.83
C TRP A 7 58.35 2.69 -38.61
N PRO A 8 59.26 3.60 -38.24
CA PRO A 8 59.06 4.46 -37.05
C PRO A 8 58.03 5.57 -37.26
N PHE A 9 57.77 5.96 -38.51
CA PHE A 9 56.76 6.96 -38.87
C PHE A 9 55.34 6.39 -38.80
N LYS A 10 55.13 5.13 -39.23
CA LYS A 10 53.82 4.46 -39.18
C LYS A 10 53.34 4.23 -37.75
N LYS A 11 54.23 3.94 -36.79
CA LYS A 11 53.87 3.81 -35.37
C LYS A 11 53.42 5.14 -34.76
N LYS A 12 54.13 6.24 -35.05
CA LYS A 12 53.74 7.58 -34.61
C LYS A 12 52.41 8.02 -35.26
N LEU A 13 52.18 7.67 -36.52
CA LEU A 13 50.92 7.92 -37.23
C LEU A 13 49.75 7.12 -36.65
N LEU A 14 49.98 5.85 -36.28
CA LEU A 14 48.98 5.01 -35.61
C LEU A 14 48.63 5.54 -34.22
N ILE A 15 49.63 5.94 -33.42
CA ILE A 15 49.40 6.51 -32.09
C ILE A 15 48.63 7.84 -32.19
N LEU A 16 48.99 8.71 -33.14
CA LEU A 16 48.28 9.96 -33.39
C LEU A 16 46.80 9.72 -33.79
N SER A 17 46.56 8.72 -34.65
CA SER A 17 45.21 8.32 -35.07
C SER A 17 44.36 7.83 -33.91
N VAL A 18 44.92 6.98 -33.03
CA VAL A 18 44.22 6.46 -31.84
C VAL A 18 43.89 7.59 -30.86
N ILE A 19 44.83 8.51 -30.61
CA ILE A 19 44.59 9.66 -29.73
C ILE A 19 43.48 10.56 -30.29
N LEU A 20 43.50 10.83 -31.60
CA LEU A 20 42.46 11.62 -32.26
C LEU A 20 41.09 10.94 -32.15
N PHE A 21 41.02 9.61 -32.34
CA PHE A 21 39.79 8.85 -32.21
C PHE A 21 39.22 8.88 -30.79
N ILE A 22 40.07 8.77 -29.77
CA ILE A 22 39.67 8.89 -28.35
C ILE A 22 39.12 10.30 -28.06
N LEU A 23 39.76 11.35 -28.58
CA LEU A 23 39.28 12.72 -28.42
C LEU A 23 37.91 12.94 -29.08
N VAL A 24 37.66 12.35 -30.24
CA VAL A 24 36.35 12.39 -30.91
C VAL A 24 35.29 11.67 -30.08
N ILE A 25 35.60 10.50 -29.51
CA ILE A 25 34.66 9.77 -28.64
C ILE A 25 34.33 10.59 -27.39
N ILE A 26 35.34 11.18 -26.73
CA ILE A 26 35.12 12.04 -25.56
C ILE A 26 34.24 13.25 -25.93
N PHE A 27 34.49 13.86 -27.08
CA PHE A 27 33.69 14.99 -27.57
C PHE A 27 32.22 14.59 -27.83
N ILE A 28 31.98 13.41 -28.43
CA ILE A 28 30.63 12.87 -28.63
C ILE A 28 29.95 12.60 -27.27
N ILE A 29 30.64 12.01 -26.31
CA ILE A 29 30.10 11.76 -24.96
C ILE A 29 29.72 13.09 -24.28
N LEU A 30 30.54 14.13 -24.38
CA LEU A 30 30.24 15.44 -23.82
C LEU A 30 29.00 16.08 -24.47
N ILE A 31 28.81 15.93 -25.78
CA ILE A 31 27.60 16.39 -26.47
C ILE A 31 26.37 15.62 -25.98
N LEU A 32 26.46 14.30 -25.85
CA LEU A 32 25.35 13.46 -25.39
C LEU A 32 24.95 13.79 -23.95
N VAL A 33 25.92 13.96 -23.04
CA VAL A 33 25.65 14.34 -21.64
C VAL A 33 25.00 15.73 -21.56
N LYS A 34 25.44 16.69 -22.39
CA LYS A 34 24.82 18.04 -22.43
C LYS A 34 23.43 18.03 -23.06
N SER A 35 23.11 17.03 -23.89
CA SER A 35 21.79 16.84 -24.49
C SER A 35 20.76 16.21 -23.54
N PHE A 36 21.19 15.60 -22.44
CA PHE A 36 20.31 15.22 -21.32
C PHE A 36 20.14 16.40 -20.35
N ASN A 37 19.72 17.56 -20.86
CA ASN A 37 18.91 18.42 -20.01
C ASN A 37 17.56 17.71 -19.91
N PRO A 38 17.13 17.24 -18.72
CA PRO A 38 15.77 16.76 -18.57
C PRO A 38 14.89 17.92 -19.02
N ALA A 39 14.18 17.75 -20.14
CA ALA A 39 13.07 18.62 -20.45
C ALA A 39 12.22 18.58 -19.19
N SER A 40 12.18 19.70 -18.45
CA SER A 40 11.24 19.84 -17.34
C SER A 40 9.90 19.45 -17.93
N LEU A 41 9.34 18.35 -17.43
CA LEU A 41 8.00 17.93 -17.80
C LEU A 41 7.11 19.18 -17.75
N PRO A 42 6.23 19.41 -18.74
CA PRO A 42 5.30 20.51 -18.65
C PRO A 42 4.65 20.43 -17.27
N GLU A 43 4.87 21.47 -16.48
CA GLU A 43 4.36 21.55 -15.13
C GLU A 43 2.84 21.47 -15.29
N ILE A 44 2.28 20.27 -15.08
CA ILE A 44 0.84 20.09 -15.06
C ILE A 44 0.39 21.11 -14.03
N PRO A 45 -0.47 22.10 -14.39
CA PRO A 45 -0.86 23.14 -13.47
C PRO A 45 -1.34 22.44 -12.22
N ARG A 46 -0.53 22.50 -11.16
CA ARG A 46 -0.85 21.93 -9.87
C ARG A 46 -2.15 22.61 -9.52
N PRO A 47 -3.26 21.88 -9.37
CA PRO A 47 -4.53 22.51 -9.05
C PRO A 47 -4.26 23.39 -7.84
N THR A 48 -4.36 24.71 -8.04
CA THR A 48 -4.28 25.68 -6.96
C THR A 48 -5.25 25.17 -5.93
N ALA A 49 -4.75 24.82 -4.75
CA ALA A 49 -5.59 24.40 -3.65
C ALA A 49 -6.56 25.56 -3.44
N THR A 50 -7.78 25.41 -3.97
CA THR A 50 -8.85 26.31 -3.62
C THR A 50 -8.98 26.16 -2.11
N PRO A 51 -9.08 27.26 -1.36
CA PRO A 51 -9.41 27.14 0.05
C PRO A 51 -10.68 26.29 0.08
N PHE A 52 -10.57 25.09 0.65
CA PHE A 52 -11.73 24.25 0.88
C PHE A 52 -12.72 25.17 1.59
N SER A 53 -13.88 25.40 0.97
CA SER A 53 -15.01 25.95 1.69
C SER A 53 -15.29 24.91 2.76
N VAL A 54 -14.75 25.16 3.96
CA VAL A 54 -15.11 24.44 5.16
C VAL A 54 -16.56 24.81 5.36
N ARG A 55 -17.45 24.06 4.72
CA ARG A 55 -18.82 23.98 5.19
C ARG A 55 -18.66 23.64 6.67
N PRO A 56 -19.23 24.45 7.58
CA PRO A 56 -19.35 24.02 8.95
C PRO A 56 -19.90 22.60 8.89
N ILE A 57 -19.08 21.65 9.31
CA ILE A 57 -19.56 20.30 9.55
C ILE A 57 -20.52 20.55 10.70
N THR A 58 -21.80 20.72 10.38
CA THR A 58 -22.84 20.48 11.38
C THR A 58 -22.46 19.12 11.92
N PRO A 59 -22.13 18.99 13.22
CA PRO A 59 -21.92 17.66 13.78
C PRO A 59 -23.19 16.91 13.42
N THR A 60 -23.07 15.96 12.51
CA THR A 60 -24.07 14.92 12.39
C THR A 60 -23.94 14.24 13.73
N THR A 61 -24.76 14.66 14.69
CA THR A 61 -25.15 13.83 15.81
C THR A 61 -25.63 12.56 15.13
N VAL A 62 -24.73 11.59 15.04
CA VAL A 62 -25.07 10.21 14.73
C VAL A 62 -26.17 9.92 15.71
N ASN A 63 -27.37 9.72 15.17
CA ASN A 63 -28.54 9.47 15.99
C ASN A 63 -28.28 8.11 16.63
N LEU A 64 -27.67 8.11 17.81
CA LEU A 64 -27.30 6.94 18.61
C LEU A 64 -28.50 6.03 18.90
N SER A 65 -29.71 6.50 18.58
CA SER A 65 -30.97 5.76 18.62
C SER A 65 -31.06 4.55 17.68
N LEU A 66 -30.08 4.32 16.77
CA LEU A 66 -30.04 3.12 15.93
C LEU A 66 -28.97 2.10 16.35
N VAL A 67 -28.25 2.32 17.46
CA VAL A 67 -27.35 1.28 18.00
C VAL A 67 -28.22 0.14 18.52
N PRO A 68 -28.07 -1.09 18.00
CA PRO A 68 -28.83 -2.23 18.50
C PRO A 68 -28.55 -2.39 20.00
N THR A 69 -29.58 -2.39 20.83
CA THR A 69 -29.46 -2.55 22.30
C THR A 69 -29.08 -4.00 22.67
N GLU A 70 -29.22 -4.92 21.72
CA GLU A 70 -28.97 -6.35 21.90
C GLU A 70 -27.49 -6.64 22.23
N GLU A 71 -27.23 -7.68 23.02
CA GLU A 71 -25.87 -8.11 23.37
C GLU A 71 -25.14 -8.75 22.19
N LYS A 72 -25.90 -9.40 21.31
CA LYS A 72 -25.41 -10.02 20.07
C LYS A 72 -26.18 -9.46 18.88
N ILE A 73 -25.59 -9.56 17.70
CA ILE A 73 -26.20 -9.16 16.42
C ILE A 73 -25.95 -10.24 15.39
N ASP A 74 -26.84 -10.36 14.41
CA ASP A 74 -26.65 -11.27 13.28
C ASP A 74 -26.03 -10.55 12.08
N ILE A 75 -24.91 -11.08 11.60
CA ILE A 75 -24.28 -10.63 10.35
C ILE A 75 -24.20 -11.82 9.42
N LYS A 76 -24.98 -11.77 8.32
CA LYS A 76 -25.08 -12.85 7.32
C LYS A 76 -25.41 -14.22 7.94
N GLY A 77 -26.25 -14.25 8.98
CA GLY A 77 -26.67 -15.49 9.65
C GLY A 77 -25.65 -16.04 10.66
N VAL A 78 -24.58 -15.29 10.96
CA VAL A 78 -23.67 -15.57 12.06
C VAL A 78 -23.98 -14.61 13.21
N THR A 79 -24.36 -15.16 14.35
CA THR A 79 -24.60 -14.40 15.58
C THR A 79 -23.26 -14.06 16.23
N ILE A 80 -22.93 -12.78 16.31
CA ILE A 80 -21.67 -12.25 16.87
C ILE A 80 -21.94 -11.36 18.08
N LYS A 81 -20.94 -11.14 18.92
CA LYS A 81 -20.96 -10.07 19.93
C LYS A 81 -21.21 -8.72 19.26
N ASN A 82 -22.06 -7.90 19.86
CA ASN A 82 -22.42 -6.60 19.29
C ASN A 82 -21.23 -5.60 19.34
N ILE A 83 -20.57 -5.43 18.20
CA ILE A 83 -19.42 -4.54 17.99
C ILE A 83 -19.77 -3.04 18.08
N TYR A 84 -21.06 -2.67 18.10
CA TYR A 84 -21.50 -1.29 18.25
C TYR A 84 -21.62 -0.84 19.71
N ARG A 85 -21.53 -1.76 20.68
CA ARG A 85 -21.71 -1.43 22.12
C ARG A 85 -20.49 -0.78 22.75
N ASP A 86 -19.30 -1.21 22.35
CA ASP A 86 -18.03 -0.69 22.88
C ASP A 86 -16.99 -0.59 21.74
N PRO A 87 -17.23 0.26 20.73
CA PRO A 87 -16.30 0.44 19.63
C PRO A 87 -15.09 1.27 20.10
N VAL A 88 -13.93 0.99 19.50
CA VAL A 88 -12.76 1.86 19.63
C VAL A 88 -13.03 3.20 18.92
N GLU A 89 -13.63 3.13 17.74
CA GLU A 89 -13.93 4.30 16.92
C GLU A 89 -15.08 4.00 15.96
N VAL A 90 -15.93 5.00 15.69
CA VAL A 90 -16.95 4.94 14.64
C VAL A 90 -16.72 6.09 13.68
N HIS A 91 -16.42 5.79 12.43
CA HIS A 91 -16.20 6.80 11.41
C HIS A 91 -17.54 7.41 10.95
N GLY A 92 -17.50 8.62 10.39
CA GLY A 92 -18.70 9.35 9.95
C GLY A 92 -19.54 8.64 8.87
N ASN A 93 -18.97 7.65 8.19
CA ASN A 93 -19.66 6.78 7.22
C ASN A 93 -20.28 5.52 7.85
N GLY A 94 -20.13 5.33 9.16
CA GLY A 94 -20.66 4.19 9.91
C GLY A 94 -19.70 3.02 10.08
N ASP A 95 -18.47 3.08 9.54
CA ASP A 95 -17.48 2.03 9.75
C ASP A 95 -17.10 1.94 11.24
N VAL A 96 -16.99 0.71 11.74
CA VAL A 96 -16.76 0.46 13.16
C VAL A 96 -15.40 -0.17 13.36
N VAL A 97 -14.50 0.53 14.01
CA VAL A 97 -13.25 -0.04 14.53
C VAL A 97 -13.59 -0.61 15.90
N PHE A 98 -13.60 -1.94 16.02
CA PHE A 98 -13.97 -2.63 17.27
C PHE A 98 -12.76 -3.21 18.01
N TYR A 99 -11.57 -3.13 17.40
CA TYR A 99 -10.30 -3.42 18.06
C TYR A 99 -9.16 -2.71 17.32
N ARG A 100 -8.18 -2.19 18.06
CA ARG A 100 -6.96 -1.58 17.50
C ARG A 100 -5.82 -1.70 18.50
N ASN A 101 -4.64 -2.07 18.01
CA ASN A 101 -3.37 -1.91 18.72
C ASN A 101 -2.29 -1.38 17.75
N SER A 102 -1.01 -1.45 18.14
CA SER A 102 0.11 -0.99 17.30
C SER A 102 0.37 -1.87 16.07
N ASP A 103 -0.03 -3.14 16.13
CA ASP A 103 0.34 -4.16 15.15
C ASP A 103 -0.79 -4.47 14.17
N TYR A 104 -2.04 -4.19 14.52
CA TYR A 104 -3.20 -4.42 13.66
C TYR A 104 -4.46 -3.70 14.16
N GLN A 105 -5.46 -3.64 13.29
CA GLN A 105 -6.82 -3.18 13.63
C GLN A 105 -7.88 -4.05 12.96
N LEU A 106 -9.04 -4.12 13.61
CA LEU A 106 -10.21 -4.86 13.14
C LEU A 106 -11.36 -3.88 12.92
N VAL A 107 -11.87 -3.86 11.69
CA VAL A 107 -12.89 -2.91 11.24
C VAL A 107 -14.05 -3.66 10.62
N TYR A 108 -15.27 -3.24 10.91
CA TYR A 108 -16.47 -3.66 10.20
C TYR A 108 -16.98 -2.55 9.29
N LEU A 109 -17.20 -2.88 8.03
CA LEU A 109 -17.71 -2.00 7.00
C LEU A 109 -19.19 -2.35 6.74
N PRO A 110 -20.16 -1.71 7.43
CA PRO A 110 -21.57 -2.12 7.38
C PRO A 110 -22.16 -2.06 5.97
N LYS A 111 -21.76 -1.04 5.18
CA LYS A 111 -22.22 -0.86 3.81
C LYS A 111 -21.96 -2.07 2.91
N PHE A 112 -20.89 -2.82 3.17
CA PHE A 112 -20.49 -4.00 2.39
C PHE A 112 -20.69 -5.30 3.15
N SER A 113 -21.09 -5.24 4.43
CA SER A 113 -21.14 -6.39 5.34
C SER A 113 -19.84 -7.19 5.30
N ASN A 114 -18.71 -6.48 5.40
CA ASN A 114 -17.36 -7.00 5.26
C ASN A 114 -16.52 -6.61 6.49
N PHE A 115 -15.68 -7.52 6.95
CA PHE A 115 -14.71 -7.29 8.00
C PHE A 115 -13.31 -7.14 7.41
N HIS A 116 -12.60 -6.09 7.84
CA HIS A 116 -11.23 -5.82 7.44
C HIS A 116 -10.30 -6.02 8.62
N ILE A 117 -9.29 -6.86 8.41
CA ILE A 117 -8.15 -7.04 9.31
C ILE A 117 -6.97 -6.33 8.66
N THR A 118 -6.60 -5.16 9.18
CA THR A 118 -5.44 -4.42 8.66
C THR A 118 -4.23 -4.71 9.54
N VAL A 119 -3.21 -5.36 8.99
CA VAL A 119 -1.93 -5.60 9.66
C VAL A 119 -1.02 -4.41 9.46
N LEU A 120 -0.44 -3.91 10.55
CA LEU A 120 0.45 -2.75 10.61
C LEU A 120 1.86 -3.14 11.12
N GLY A 121 1.95 -4.22 11.88
CA GLY A 121 3.18 -4.74 12.48
C GLY A 121 3.95 -5.68 11.56
N SER A 122 5.18 -5.99 11.98
CA SER A 122 6.09 -6.94 11.33
C SER A 122 6.53 -8.02 12.33
N PRO A 123 6.69 -9.30 11.92
CA PRO A 123 6.48 -9.86 10.58
C PRO A 123 4.99 -10.01 10.21
N PHE A 124 4.65 -9.83 8.93
CA PHE A 124 3.25 -9.79 8.47
C PHE A 124 2.46 -11.05 8.86
N TRP A 125 2.96 -12.26 8.57
CA TRP A 125 2.23 -13.50 8.80
C TRP A 125 2.04 -13.82 10.29
N ASP A 126 3.01 -13.46 11.13
CA ASP A 126 2.90 -13.62 12.58
C ASP A 126 1.80 -12.69 13.12
N LYS A 127 1.81 -11.42 12.69
CA LYS A 127 0.81 -10.42 13.10
C LYS A 127 -0.58 -10.67 12.51
N ALA A 128 -0.66 -11.20 11.30
CA ALA A 128 -1.92 -11.64 10.71
C ALA A 128 -2.56 -12.74 11.57
N LYS A 129 -1.79 -13.76 11.96
CA LYS A 129 -2.28 -14.86 12.81
C LYS A 129 -2.75 -14.37 14.18
N GLU A 130 -1.99 -13.48 14.82
CA GLU A 130 -2.41 -12.84 16.08
C GLU A 130 -3.73 -12.06 15.90
N ALA A 131 -3.87 -11.31 14.79
CA ALA A 131 -5.07 -10.55 14.48
C ALA A 131 -6.29 -11.44 14.22
N GLU A 132 -6.12 -12.58 13.55
CA GLU A 132 -7.18 -13.57 13.33
C GLU A 132 -7.69 -14.18 14.64
N GLU A 133 -6.78 -14.50 15.57
CA GLU A 133 -7.16 -14.99 16.91
C GLU A 133 -7.88 -13.92 17.71
N GLN A 134 -7.47 -12.67 17.59
CA GLN A 134 -8.15 -11.55 18.23
C GLN A 134 -9.52 -11.29 17.59
N PHE A 135 -9.66 -11.49 16.27
CA PHE A 135 -10.91 -11.34 15.55
C PHE A 135 -12.00 -12.27 16.09
N ILE A 136 -11.73 -13.57 16.17
CA ILE A 136 -12.69 -14.54 16.71
C ILE A 136 -13.04 -14.26 18.19
N LYS A 137 -12.05 -13.82 18.99
CA LYS A 137 -12.27 -13.44 20.40
C LYS A 137 -13.14 -12.19 20.53
N SER A 138 -12.89 -11.17 19.72
CA SER A 138 -13.66 -9.92 19.73
C SER A 138 -15.11 -10.13 19.31
N LEU A 139 -15.35 -11.06 18.36
CA LEU A 139 -16.68 -11.38 17.86
C LEU A 139 -17.40 -12.47 18.66
N ASP A 140 -16.72 -13.16 19.58
CA ASP A 140 -17.27 -14.30 20.35
C ASP A 140 -17.81 -15.42 19.43
N ILE A 141 -17.01 -15.82 18.45
CA ILE A 141 -17.35 -16.87 17.47
C ILE A 141 -16.26 -17.92 17.33
N SER A 142 -16.61 -19.07 16.75
CA SER A 142 -15.65 -20.11 16.36
C SER A 142 -14.93 -19.77 15.05
N LYS A 143 -13.85 -20.51 14.75
CA LYS A 143 -13.14 -20.40 13.47
C LYS A 143 -14.04 -20.76 12.29
N GLU A 144 -14.87 -21.80 12.45
CA GLU A 144 -15.79 -22.27 11.42
C GLU A 144 -16.86 -21.23 11.10
N GLN A 145 -17.40 -20.56 12.13
CA GLN A 145 -18.36 -19.47 11.97
C GLN A 145 -17.72 -18.25 11.28
N ALA A 146 -16.45 -17.95 11.59
CA ALA A 146 -15.73 -16.86 10.96
C ALA A 146 -15.58 -17.06 9.44
N CYS A 147 -15.52 -18.30 8.97
CA CYS A 147 -15.47 -18.62 7.53
C CYS A 147 -16.78 -18.34 6.79
N TRP A 148 -17.90 -18.13 7.48
CA TRP A 148 -19.17 -17.73 6.85
C TRP A 148 -19.29 -16.21 6.72
N LEU A 149 -18.40 -15.47 7.38
CA LEU A 149 -18.30 -14.02 7.25
C LEU A 149 -17.40 -13.67 6.05
N THR A 150 -17.66 -12.51 5.46
CA THR A 150 -16.73 -11.93 4.48
C THR A 150 -15.65 -11.19 5.26
N VAL A 151 -14.43 -11.70 5.21
CA VAL A 151 -13.27 -11.17 5.93
C VAL A 151 -12.08 -11.04 4.98
N GLU A 152 -11.41 -9.90 5.02
CA GLU A 152 -10.22 -9.61 4.22
C GLU A 152 -9.08 -9.16 5.13
N ILE A 153 -7.91 -9.78 4.97
CA ILE A 153 -6.66 -9.39 5.61
C ILE A 153 -5.84 -8.58 4.60
N THR A 154 -5.35 -7.41 5.01
CA THR A 154 -4.52 -6.56 4.15
C THR A 154 -3.49 -5.78 4.98
N THR A 155 -2.60 -5.07 4.30
CA THR A 155 -1.59 -4.21 4.91
C THR A 155 -1.35 -2.97 4.04
N PRO A 156 -1.17 -1.78 4.63
CA PRO A 156 -0.77 -0.60 3.87
C PRO A 156 0.70 -0.68 3.46
N GLN A 157 1.06 0.05 2.40
CA GLN A 157 2.41 0.06 1.84
C GLN A 157 3.49 0.49 2.84
N PHE A 158 3.17 1.44 3.74
CA PHE A 158 4.13 1.89 4.74
C PHE A 158 4.46 0.84 5.82
N ALA A 159 3.56 -0.14 6.03
CA ALA A 159 3.74 -1.19 7.03
C ALA A 159 4.45 -2.41 6.44
N ASN A 160 4.08 -2.80 5.22
CA ASN A 160 4.71 -3.90 4.51
C ASN A 160 4.54 -3.73 3.00
N GLU A 161 5.63 -3.49 2.28
CA GLU A 161 5.62 -3.26 0.82
C GLU A 161 5.35 -4.54 0.02
N GLU A 162 5.82 -5.71 0.49
CA GLU A 162 5.70 -7.00 -0.21
C GLU A 162 4.24 -7.45 -0.37
N TYR A 163 3.42 -7.19 0.65
CA TYR A 163 2.01 -7.59 0.69
C TYR A 163 1.04 -6.42 0.49
N ALA A 164 1.55 -5.21 0.29
CA ALA A 164 0.73 -4.03 0.02
C ALA A 164 -0.16 -4.21 -1.21
N GLY A 165 -1.43 -3.81 -1.09
CA GLY A 165 -2.40 -3.93 -2.19
C GLY A 165 -2.89 -5.35 -2.47
N LYS A 166 -2.43 -6.35 -1.71
CA LYS A 166 -2.98 -7.71 -1.73
C LYS A 166 -4.05 -7.86 -0.64
N THR A 167 -4.98 -8.76 -0.87
CA THR A 167 -5.97 -9.22 0.10
C THR A 167 -5.83 -10.71 0.31
N PHE A 168 -6.00 -11.15 1.55
CA PHE A 168 -5.91 -12.56 1.94
C PHE A 168 -7.16 -12.96 2.71
N PRO A 169 -7.66 -14.20 2.54
CA PRO A 169 -8.70 -14.74 3.41
C PRO A 169 -8.10 -15.11 4.78
N LEU A 170 -8.98 -15.48 5.72
CA LEU A 170 -8.57 -16.10 6.98
C LEU A 170 -7.81 -17.40 6.72
N SER A 171 -6.67 -17.57 7.36
CA SER A 171 -5.71 -18.66 7.14
C SER A 171 -6.26 -20.08 7.36
N TYR A 172 -7.30 -20.19 8.18
CA TYR A 172 -7.97 -21.45 8.52
C TYR A 172 -9.27 -21.70 7.73
N CYS A 173 -9.68 -20.75 6.89
CA CYS A 173 -10.78 -20.98 5.96
C CYS A 173 -10.21 -21.62 4.69
N MET A 174 -10.24 -22.95 4.63
CA MET A 174 -10.02 -23.66 3.37
C MET A 174 -11.08 -23.22 2.37
N ASP A 175 -10.71 -23.12 1.09
CA ASP A 175 -11.61 -22.72 0.00
C ASP A 175 -12.95 -23.49 0.12
N LEU A 176 -14.00 -22.79 0.58
CA LEU A 176 -15.36 -23.28 0.75
C LEU A 176 -16.08 -23.41 -0.59
#